data_AF-W0DXF0-F1
#
_entry.id   AF-W0DXF0-F1
#
_cell.length_a   1.000
_cell.length_b   1.000
_cell.length_c   1.000
_cell.angle_alpha   90.00
_cell.angle_beta   90.00
_cell.angle_gamma   90.00
#
_symmetry.space_group_name_H-M   'P 1'
#
loop_
_entity.id
_entity.type
_entity.pdbx_description
1 polymer ?
#
loop_
_entity_poly.entity_id
_entity_poly.type
_entity_poly.pdbx_seq_one_letter_code
_entity_poly.pdbx_strand_id
1 'polypeptide(L)'
;MSEHPNALYIRPQGTLQVLSQHEAEQLCDTSERGLNELFRQCCLAVLNTGSDLDSGLKLLEEYKNFDIKVTTRGRGIELIICNPPAKAFIDGELIAGLKEHLFAVVRDLLYTQNSILDSGNFDLNDSAGITNAVFHMLRNAEVMHTDESPNLVVCWGGHAVPRHEYEYAKHVGYSLGLRKMNVCTGCGPGVMKAPMKGAAVGHHNQRFFNRRYIGLTEPGIIAAEAPNAVVNELVILPDIEKRLEAFVRLGHGIIIFPGGPGTLEELLYILSIQLHPNNQQQVLPLVLTGNRHSDVYFEKIEQFIELALGMEALSKLNIIINDPEAVALYMKEQMNLVRQDRKDTSDAYYFNWQLYIDPPLQQPFHPTHEAMAGLNLTRNQPLHLLASQLRCAFSGIVAGNVKAEGIRAIAEKGPYQLQGDPDIMAALDDLLAFLVAQKRMKLDAEDYQPCYDILRATL
;
A
#
# COMPACT_ATOMS: atom_id res chain seq x y z
N MET A 1 -2.32 -40.15 14.53
CA MET A 1 -3.46 -40.13 13.59
C MET A 1 -3.90 -38.69 13.48
N SER A 2 -3.92 -38.11 12.28
CA SER A 2 -4.21 -36.68 12.08
C SER A 2 -5.66 -36.38 12.45
N GLU A 3 -5.89 -35.49 13.40
CA GLU A 3 -7.24 -35.05 13.83
C GLU A 3 -8.03 -34.33 12.72
N HIS A 4 -7.39 -34.01 11.58
CA HIS A 4 -8.00 -33.38 10.43
C HIS A 4 -7.52 -34.01 9.11
N PRO A 5 -8.33 -34.80 8.38
CA PRO A 5 -7.92 -35.48 7.14
C PRO A 5 -7.60 -34.53 5.96
N ASN A 6 -7.91 -33.22 6.08
CA ASN A 6 -7.64 -32.18 5.08
C ASN A 6 -6.73 -31.05 5.62
N ALA A 7 -5.92 -31.31 6.65
CA ALA A 7 -5.00 -30.30 7.18
C ALA A 7 -3.62 -30.38 6.52
N LEU A 8 -3.13 -29.21 6.08
CA LEU A 8 -1.76 -29.01 5.64
C LEU A 8 -0.90 -28.54 6.83
N TYR A 9 0.30 -29.11 6.96
CA TYR A 9 1.27 -28.71 7.97
C TYR A 9 2.48 -28.09 7.28
N ILE A 10 2.75 -26.82 7.58
CA ILE A 10 3.93 -26.13 7.04
C ILE A 10 4.80 -25.56 8.16
N ARG A 11 6.10 -25.49 7.89
CA ARG A 11 7.12 -24.92 8.79
C ARG A 11 7.91 -23.85 8.05
N PRO A 12 8.43 -22.83 8.77
CA PRO A 12 9.17 -21.75 8.15
C PRO A 12 10.42 -22.25 7.43
N GLN A 13 10.85 -21.52 6.40
CA GLN A 13 12.16 -21.65 5.78
C GLN A 13 12.92 -20.35 6.06
N GLY A 14 14.06 -20.41 6.76
CA GLY A 14 14.85 -19.21 7.07
C GLY A 14 14.61 -18.65 8.47
N THR A 15 14.47 -17.34 8.60
CA THR A 15 14.26 -16.61 9.87
C THR A 15 12.86 -16.88 10.45
N LEU A 16 12.65 -16.56 11.73
CA LEU A 16 11.45 -16.91 12.50
C LEU A 16 11.26 -18.43 12.77
N GLN A 17 12.32 -19.14 13.14
CA GLN A 17 12.22 -20.59 13.43
C GLN A 17 11.63 -20.89 14.80
N VAL A 18 11.62 -19.92 15.71
CA VAL A 18 11.27 -20.14 17.13
C VAL A 18 10.32 -19.03 17.58
N LEU A 19 9.18 -19.44 18.11
CA LEU A 19 8.30 -18.60 18.93
C LEU A 19 8.24 -19.21 20.33
N SER A 20 8.03 -18.36 21.32
CA SER A 20 7.60 -18.80 22.64
C SER A 20 6.20 -19.43 22.55
N GLN A 21 5.85 -20.25 23.55
CA GLN A 21 4.51 -20.81 23.64
C GLN A 21 3.45 -19.69 23.77
N HIS A 22 3.77 -18.62 24.49
CA HIS A 22 2.89 -17.46 24.67
C HIS A 22 2.57 -16.76 23.35
N GLU A 23 3.57 -16.50 22.50
CA GLU A 23 3.35 -15.89 21.18
C GLU A 23 2.50 -16.78 20.26
N ALA A 24 2.69 -18.11 20.30
CA ALA A 24 1.86 -19.03 19.54
C ALA A 24 0.40 -19.04 20.05
N GLU A 25 0.20 -18.96 21.37
CA GLU A 25 -1.12 -18.86 21.99
C GLU A 25 -1.83 -17.55 21.61
N GLN A 26 -1.12 -16.41 21.53
CA GLN A 26 -1.69 -15.12 21.09
C GLN A 26 -2.30 -15.19 19.68
N LEU A 27 -1.66 -15.89 18.74
CA LEU A 27 -2.20 -16.09 17.38
C LEU A 27 -3.39 -17.06 17.33
N CYS A 28 -3.59 -17.84 18.39
CA CYS A 28 -4.73 -18.76 18.54
C CYS A 28 -5.82 -18.20 19.47
N ASP A 29 -5.58 -17.07 20.12
CA ASP A 29 -6.52 -16.45 21.04
C ASP A 29 -7.67 -15.77 20.27
N THR A 30 -8.89 -16.23 20.54
CA THR A 30 -10.13 -15.72 19.94
C THR A 30 -10.81 -14.65 20.78
N SER A 31 -10.18 -14.18 21.85
CA SER A 31 -10.66 -13.04 22.64
C SER A 31 -10.59 -11.75 21.82
N GLU A 32 -11.28 -10.69 22.25
CA GLU A 32 -11.19 -9.36 21.60
C GLU A 32 -9.77 -8.78 21.58
N ARG A 33 -8.88 -9.29 22.44
CA ARG A 33 -7.45 -8.91 22.49
C ARG A 33 -6.55 -9.89 21.76
N GLY A 34 -7.10 -11.00 21.29
CA GLY A 34 -6.37 -12.04 20.59
C GLY A 34 -6.17 -11.71 19.12
N LEU A 35 -5.13 -12.28 18.52
CA LEU A 35 -4.78 -12.02 17.13
C LEU A 35 -5.43 -13.02 16.15
N ASN A 36 -6.22 -13.97 16.63
CA ASN A 36 -6.65 -15.11 15.81
C ASN A 36 -7.45 -14.70 14.57
N GLU A 37 -8.43 -13.80 14.73
CA GLU A 37 -9.24 -13.37 13.59
C GLU A 37 -8.40 -12.61 12.57
N LEU A 38 -7.59 -11.66 13.03
CA LEU A 38 -6.69 -10.87 12.18
C LEU A 38 -5.69 -11.77 11.42
N PHE A 39 -5.09 -12.71 12.14
CA PHE A 39 -4.16 -13.69 11.59
C PHE A 39 -4.83 -14.57 10.53
N ARG A 40 -6.03 -15.08 10.83
CA ARG A 40 -6.82 -15.88 9.89
C ARG A 40 -7.18 -15.09 8.63
N GLN A 41 -7.64 -13.84 8.77
CA GLN A 41 -8.00 -12.98 7.65
C GLN A 41 -6.79 -12.68 6.76
N CYS A 42 -5.64 -12.31 7.34
CA CYS A 42 -4.41 -12.04 6.61
C CYS A 42 -3.89 -13.29 5.88
N CYS A 43 -3.89 -14.45 6.53
CA CYS A 43 -3.45 -15.70 5.91
C CYS A 43 -4.38 -16.16 4.79
N LEU A 44 -5.69 -16.01 4.96
CA LEU A 44 -6.66 -16.30 3.91
C LEU A 44 -6.43 -15.38 2.70
N ALA A 45 -6.17 -14.09 2.91
CA ALA A 45 -5.87 -13.15 1.85
C ALA A 45 -4.61 -13.56 1.06
N VAL A 46 -3.52 -13.91 1.76
CA VAL A 46 -2.27 -14.43 1.14
C VAL A 46 -2.56 -15.66 0.28
N LEU A 47 -3.27 -16.65 0.82
CA LEU A 47 -3.61 -17.88 0.10
C LEU A 47 -4.60 -17.65 -1.05
N ASN A 48 -5.36 -16.55 -1.01
CA ASN A 48 -6.31 -16.19 -2.03
C ASN A 48 -5.73 -15.27 -3.13
N THR A 49 -4.39 -15.19 -3.26
CA THR A 49 -3.75 -14.42 -4.35
C THR A 49 -4.30 -14.78 -5.73
N GLY A 50 -4.41 -13.79 -6.63
CA GLY A 50 -4.87 -13.99 -8.00
C GLY A 50 -6.38 -14.22 -8.15
N SER A 51 -7.18 -13.98 -7.11
CA SER A 51 -8.63 -13.85 -7.24
C SER A 51 -9.03 -12.58 -7.97
N ASP A 52 -10.15 -12.62 -8.68
CA ASP A 52 -10.85 -11.42 -9.17
C ASP A 52 -11.80 -10.82 -8.10
N LEU A 53 -11.64 -11.20 -6.84
CA LEU A 53 -12.42 -10.68 -5.70
C LEU A 53 -11.70 -9.46 -5.10
N ASP A 54 -12.38 -8.33 -5.06
CA ASP A 54 -11.94 -7.05 -4.47
C ASP A 54 -12.61 -6.76 -3.11
N SER A 55 -13.17 -7.78 -2.45
CA SER A 55 -13.90 -7.64 -1.19
C SER A 55 -13.50 -8.71 -0.17
N GLY A 56 -12.94 -8.26 0.96
CA GLY A 56 -12.60 -9.14 2.08
C GLY A 56 -13.82 -9.84 2.70
N LEU A 57 -14.99 -9.20 2.69
CA LEU A 57 -16.24 -9.81 3.19
C LEU A 57 -16.65 -11.00 2.33
N LYS A 58 -16.72 -10.82 0.99
CA LYS A 58 -17.03 -11.93 0.07
C LYS A 58 -16.02 -13.07 0.19
N LEU A 59 -14.74 -12.73 0.36
CA LEU A 59 -13.68 -13.71 0.57
C LEU A 59 -13.90 -14.56 1.83
N LEU A 60 -14.22 -13.93 2.95
CA LEU A 60 -14.50 -14.64 4.20
C LEU A 60 -15.76 -15.51 4.09
N GLU A 61 -16.76 -15.07 3.32
CA GLU A 61 -17.98 -15.83 3.07
C GLU A 61 -17.77 -17.05 2.17
N GLU A 62 -16.92 -16.95 1.15
CA GLU A 62 -16.57 -18.07 0.28
C GLU A 62 -15.80 -19.15 1.05
N TYR A 63 -14.88 -18.73 1.93
CA TYR A 63 -14.01 -19.62 2.72
C TYR A 63 -14.41 -19.68 4.19
N LYS A 64 -15.71 -19.84 4.50
CA LYS A 64 -16.22 -19.98 5.88
C LYS A 64 -15.57 -21.11 6.67
N ASN A 65 -15.18 -22.19 5.99
CA ASN A 65 -14.58 -23.37 6.60
C ASN A 65 -13.03 -23.32 6.64
N PHE A 66 -12.42 -22.24 6.15
CA PHE A 66 -10.98 -22.03 6.27
C PHE A 66 -10.62 -21.77 7.74
N ASP A 67 -9.59 -22.44 8.23
CA ASP A 67 -9.04 -22.21 9.56
C ASP A 67 -7.52 -22.35 9.53
N ILE A 68 -6.84 -21.62 10.41
CA ILE A 68 -5.38 -21.68 10.54
C ILE A 68 -4.98 -21.55 12.00
N LYS A 69 -4.08 -22.44 12.44
CA LYS A 69 -3.57 -22.48 13.81
C LYS A 69 -2.05 -22.50 13.82
N VAL A 70 -1.50 -21.96 14.91
CA VAL A 70 -0.06 -21.97 15.18
C VAL A 70 0.21 -22.92 16.33
N THR A 71 1.18 -23.80 16.18
CA THR A 71 1.65 -24.67 17.26
C THR A 71 3.18 -24.64 17.34
N THR A 72 3.71 -24.83 18.54
CA THR A 72 5.14 -25.04 18.76
C THR A 72 5.39 -26.54 18.98
N ARG A 73 6.26 -27.13 18.17
CA ARG A 73 6.75 -28.51 18.35
C ARG A 73 8.26 -28.47 18.39
N GLY A 74 8.94 -29.49 18.93
CA GLY A 74 10.37 -29.48 19.29
C GLY A 74 11.42 -29.10 18.21
N ARG A 75 11.02 -28.67 17.01
CA ARG A 75 11.86 -28.06 15.97
C ARG A 75 11.42 -26.64 15.54
N GLY A 76 10.53 -25.99 16.28
CA GLY A 76 10.05 -24.65 15.99
C GLY A 76 8.55 -24.54 15.76
N ILE A 77 8.17 -23.50 15.01
CA ILE A 77 6.78 -23.16 14.67
C ILE A 77 6.26 -24.12 13.58
N GLU A 78 4.99 -24.50 13.70
CA GLU A 78 4.24 -25.21 12.67
C GLU A 78 2.87 -24.54 12.49
N LEU A 79 2.53 -24.23 11.24
CA LEU A 79 1.20 -23.77 10.86
C LEU A 79 0.35 -24.96 10.42
N ILE A 80 -0.84 -25.07 10.99
CA ILE A 80 -1.85 -26.08 10.66
C ILE A 80 -2.95 -25.36 9.89
N ILE A 81 -3.07 -25.66 8.60
CA ILE A 81 -3.99 -24.98 7.69
C ILE A 81 -5.09 -25.95 7.27
N CYS A 82 -6.34 -25.60 7.53
CA CYS A 82 -7.52 -26.39 7.22
C CYS A 82 -8.31 -25.74 6.08
N ASN A 83 -8.65 -26.54 5.07
CA ASN A 83 -9.43 -26.11 3.90
C ASN A 83 -8.89 -24.84 3.19
N PRO A 84 -7.58 -24.78 2.86
CA PRO A 84 -7.02 -23.64 2.15
C PRO A 84 -7.57 -23.50 0.71
N PRO A 85 -7.60 -22.29 0.13
CA PRO A 85 -7.90 -22.08 -1.28
C PRO A 85 -7.05 -22.96 -2.21
N ALA A 86 -7.69 -23.73 -3.09
CA ALA A 86 -7.01 -24.70 -3.96
C ALA A 86 -5.98 -24.04 -4.90
N LYS A 87 -6.22 -22.79 -5.31
CA LYS A 87 -5.33 -22.01 -6.19
C LYS A 87 -3.97 -21.65 -5.57
N ALA A 88 -3.82 -21.80 -4.25
CA ALA A 88 -2.53 -21.63 -3.57
C ALA A 88 -1.55 -22.79 -3.85
N PHE A 89 -2.01 -23.87 -4.51
CA PHE A 89 -1.26 -25.09 -4.73
C PHE A 89 -0.97 -25.34 -6.20
N ILE A 90 0.20 -25.91 -6.48
CA ILE A 90 0.58 -26.48 -7.78
C ILE A 90 0.94 -27.93 -7.54
N ASP A 91 0.25 -28.86 -8.21
CA ASP A 91 0.42 -30.31 -8.06
C ASP A 91 0.35 -30.80 -6.59
N GLY A 92 -0.49 -30.14 -5.78
CA GLY A 92 -0.67 -30.45 -4.35
C GLY A 92 0.37 -29.82 -3.43
N GLU A 93 1.37 -29.10 -3.96
CA GLU A 93 2.36 -28.37 -3.18
C GLU A 93 2.02 -26.89 -3.06
N LEU A 94 2.12 -26.33 -1.85
CA LEU A 94 1.90 -24.91 -1.61
C LEU A 94 2.99 -24.10 -2.32
N ILE A 95 2.59 -23.05 -3.05
CA ILE A 95 3.53 -22.13 -3.72
C ILE A 95 4.52 -21.56 -2.68
N ALA A 96 5.81 -21.70 -2.96
CA ALA A 96 6.88 -21.30 -2.02
C ALA A 96 6.79 -19.84 -1.57
N GLY A 97 6.52 -18.90 -2.47
CA GLY A 97 6.35 -17.48 -2.11
C GLY A 97 5.16 -17.23 -1.18
N LEU A 98 4.06 -17.97 -1.33
CA LEU A 98 2.91 -17.86 -0.42
C LEU A 98 3.25 -18.41 0.96
N LYS A 99 4.04 -19.49 1.00
CA LYS A 99 4.57 -20.00 2.26
C LYS A 99 5.42 -18.95 2.98
N GLU A 100 6.32 -18.26 2.28
CA GLU A 100 7.11 -17.15 2.85
C GLU A 100 6.21 -16.02 3.36
N HIS A 101 5.19 -15.63 2.60
CA HIS A 101 4.22 -14.60 3.01
C HIS A 101 3.44 -14.99 4.28
N LEU A 102 3.01 -16.24 4.43
CA LEU A 102 2.34 -16.69 5.65
C LEU A 102 3.21 -16.49 6.89
N PHE A 103 4.52 -16.72 6.79
CA PHE A 103 5.44 -16.47 7.91
C PHE A 103 5.76 -14.99 8.10
N ALA A 104 5.70 -14.17 7.05
CA ALA A 104 5.72 -12.71 7.19
C ALA A 104 4.49 -12.20 7.96
N VAL A 105 3.30 -12.78 7.74
CA VAL A 105 2.09 -12.48 8.53
C VAL A 105 2.32 -12.79 10.01
N VAL A 106 2.83 -13.98 10.33
CA VAL A 106 3.15 -14.37 11.72
C VAL A 106 4.15 -13.37 12.34
N ARG A 107 5.24 -13.07 11.63
CA ARG A 107 6.29 -12.15 12.07
C ARG A 107 5.74 -10.78 12.44
N ASP A 108 4.98 -10.18 11.52
CA ASP A 108 4.61 -8.77 11.61
C ASP A 108 3.47 -8.55 12.59
N LEU A 109 2.47 -9.44 12.64
CA LEU A 109 1.37 -9.32 13.61
C LEU A 109 1.86 -9.45 15.05
N LEU A 110 2.72 -10.43 15.33
CA LEU A 110 3.29 -10.61 16.68
C LEU A 110 4.23 -9.47 17.06
N TYR A 111 5.10 -9.03 16.14
CA TYR A 111 6.01 -7.94 16.44
C TYR A 111 5.26 -6.63 16.71
N THR A 112 4.26 -6.32 15.89
CA THR A 112 3.44 -5.13 16.09
C THR A 112 2.69 -5.21 17.42
N GLN A 113 2.02 -6.32 17.74
CA GLN A 113 1.31 -6.45 19.01
C GLN A 113 2.25 -6.32 20.21
N ASN A 114 3.30 -7.15 20.27
CA ASN A 114 4.14 -7.26 21.47
C ASN A 114 5.16 -6.14 21.60
N SER A 115 5.81 -5.75 20.49
CA SER A 115 6.94 -4.81 20.52
C SER A 115 6.52 -3.37 20.27
N ILE A 116 5.42 -3.13 19.53
CA ILE A 116 4.98 -1.77 19.20
C ILE A 116 3.84 -1.33 20.12
N LEU A 117 2.76 -2.12 20.23
CA LEU A 117 1.56 -1.73 20.95
C LEU A 117 1.67 -1.97 22.46
N ASP A 118 2.07 -3.17 22.88
CA ASP A 118 2.03 -3.57 24.30
C ASP A 118 3.30 -3.19 25.08
N SER A 119 4.41 -2.92 24.39
CA SER A 119 5.71 -2.70 25.04
C SER A 119 5.79 -1.37 25.82
N GLY A 120 4.96 -0.39 25.47
CA GLY A 120 5.04 0.98 25.98
C GLY A 120 6.29 1.76 25.54
N ASN A 121 7.09 1.22 24.61
CA ASN A 121 8.34 1.86 24.16
C ASN A 121 8.13 2.99 23.14
N PHE A 122 6.96 3.07 22.51
CA PHE A 122 6.63 4.07 21.49
C PHE A 122 5.35 4.79 21.87
N ASP A 123 5.38 6.13 21.86
CA ASP A 123 4.16 6.93 21.96
C ASP A 123 3.57 7.14 20.57
N LEU A 124 2.49 6.42 20.27
CA LEU A 124 1.81 6.50 18.97
C LEU A 124 0.91 7.75 18.82
N ASN A 125 0.88 8.63 19.82
CA ASN A 125 0.26 9.95 19.71
C ASN A 125 1.28 11.03 19.28
N ASP A 126 2.58 10.71 19.33
CA ASP A 126 3.66 11.59 18.93
C ASP A 126 4.26 11.20 17.58
N SER A 127 4.66 12.21 16.79
CA SER A 127 5.22 12.02 15.45
C SER A 127 6.54 11.23 15.45
N ALA A 128 7.43 11.52 16.41
CA ALA A 128 8.70 10.80 16.52
C ALA A 128 8.45 9.36 16.99
N GLY A 129 7.53 9.15 17.92
CA GLY A 129 7.10 7.82 18.35
C GLY A 129 6.56 6.97 17.20
N ILE A 130 5.67 7.51 16.37
CA ILE A 130 5.14 6.82 15.17
C ILE A 130 6.27 6.50 14.18
N THR A 131 7.13 7.47 13.86
CA THR A 131 8.24 7.28 12.92
C THR A 131 9.17 6.16 13.40
N ASN A 132 9.49 6.13 14.70
CA ASN A 132 10.32 5.08 15.30
C ASN A 132 9.62 3.72 15.26
N ALA A 133 8.31 3.66 15.52
CA ALA A 133 7.54 2.42 15.38
C ALA A 133 7.62 1.88 13.94
N VAL A 134 7.42 2.74 12.93
CA VAL A 134 7.56 2.36 11.51
C VAL A 134 8.97 1.83 11.23
N PHE A 135 10.01 2.55 11.64
CA PHE A 135 11.38 2.10 11.50
C PHE A 135 11.62 0.72 12.13
N HIS A 136 11.13 0.49 13.34
CA HIS A 136 11.30 -0.78 14.05
C HIS A 136 10.58 -1.94 13.36
N MET A 137 9.36 -1.74 12.87
CA MET A 137 8.63 -2.75 12.10
C MET A 137 9.38 -3.12 10.81
N LEU A 138 9.85 -2.12 10.06
CA LEU A 138 10.64 -2.34 8.84
C LEU A 138 11.99 -3.02 9.14
N ARG A 139 12.60 -2.74 10.29
CA ARG A 139 13.86 -3.36 10.70
C ARG A 139 13.65 -4.82 11.04
N ASN A 140 12.61 -5.11 11.79
CA ASN A 140 12.22 -6.48 12.15
C ASN A 140 11.85 -7.29 10.90
N ALA A 141 11.28 -6.64 9.90
CA ALA A 141 10.98 -7.26 8.61
C ALA A 141 12.22 -7.48 7.71
N GLU A 142 13.42 -7.05 8.16
CA GLU A 142 14.69 -7.18 7.44
C GLU A 142 14.71 -6.47 6.08
N VAL A 143 13.86 -5.45 5.86
CA VAL A 143 13.79 -4.73 4.59
C VAL A 143 14.70 -3.48 4.52
N MET A 144 15.54 -3.27 5.52
CA MET A 144 16.51 -2.16 5.56
C MET A 144 17.95 -2.68 5.45
N HIS A 145 18.59 -2.45 4.30
CA HIS A 145 19.95 -2.94 4.01
C HIS A 145 20.97 -1.81 4.12
N THR A 146 21.98 -1.96 4.98
CA THR A 146 22.99 -0.91 5.24
C THR A 146 24.02 -0.75 4.13
N ASP A 147 24.31 -1.82 3.39
CA ASP A 147 25.44 -1.89 2.46
C ASP A 147 25.02 -1.66 1.00
N GLU A 148 23.87 -1.02 0.77
CA GLU A 148 23.32 -0.74 -0.55
C GLU A 148 23.24 0.76 -0.84
N SER A 149 23.59 1.16 -2.06
CA SER A 149 23.27 2.52 -2.54
C SER A 149 21.79 2.62 -2.90
N PRO A 150 21.19 3.82 -2.86
CA PRO A 150 19.80 4.08 -3.27
C PRO A 150 19.43 3.38 -4.58
N ASN A 151 18.45 2.45 -4.50
CA ASN A 151 18.03 1.63 -5.64
C ASN A 151 16.55 1.21 -5.60
N LEU A 152 15.79 1.58 -4.56
CA LEU A 152 14.41 1.14 -4.36
C LEU A 152 13.43 2.18 -4.91
N VAL A 153 12.65 1.79 -5.91
CA VAL A 153 11.62 2.62 -6.54
C VAL A 153 10.24 2.14 -6.09
N VAL A 154 9.45 3.04 -5.51
CA VAL A 154 8.04 2.79 -5.16
C VAL A 154 7.19 2.97 -6.42
N CYS A 155 6.35 2.00 -6.73
CA CYS A 155 5.39 2.05 -7.83
C CYS A 155 3.96 2.02 -7.28
N TRP A 156 3.22 3.11 -7.49
CA TRP A 156 1.82 3.28 -7.14
C TRP A 156 0.94 3.30 -8.38
N GLY A 157 -0.30 2.84 -8.26
CA GLY A 157 -1.26 2.80 -9.37
C GLY A 157 -2.42 1.85 -9.12
N GLY A 158 -3.36 1.78 -10.08
CA GLY A 158 -4.61 1.08 -9.87
C GLY A 158 -4.48 -0.44 -9.69
N HIS A 159 -5.27 -0.99 -8.78
CA HIS A 159 -5.52 -2.43 -8.67
C HIS A 159 -6.32 -2.95 -9.87
N ALA A 160 -7.26 -2.13 -10.37
CA ALA A 160 -8.09 -2.37 -11.55
C ALA A 160 -7.61 -1.49 -12.71
N VAL A 161 -6.90 -2.09 -13.67
CA VAL A 161 -6.38 -1.38 -14.85
C VAL A 161 -6.59 -2.19 -16.13
N PRO A 162 -6.87 -1.52 -17.26
CA PRO A 162 -6.94 -2.20 -18.56
C PRO A 162 -5.59 -2.78 -18.96
N ARG A 163 -5.62 -3.81 -19.82
CA ARG A 163 -4.43 -4.56 -20.24
C ARG A 163 -3.31 -3.66 -20.79
N HIS A 164 -3.64 -2.60 -21.52
CA HIS A 164 -2.64 -1.72 -22.11
C HIS A 164 -1.87 -0.90 -21.06
N GLU A 165 -2.50 -0.52 -19.95
CA GLU A 165 -1.82 0.13 -18.81
C GLU A 165 -0.97 -0.88 -18.04
N TYR A 166 -1.49 -2.09 -17.84
CA TYR A 166 -0.74 -3.19 -17.21
C TYR A 166 0.55 -3.52 -17.97
N GLU A 167 0.49 -3.68 -19.30
CA GLU A 167 1.69 -3.94 -20.10
C GLU A 167 2.66 -2.76 -20.10
N TYR A 168 2.17 -1.51 -20.08
CA TYR A 168 3.03 -0.33 -19.94
C TYR A 168 3.78 -0.32 -18.60
N ALA A 169 3.07 -0.53 -17.47
CA ALA A 169 3.68 -0.61 -16.15
C ALA A 169 4.70 -1.77 -16.05
N LYS A 170 4.43 -2.89 -16.72
CA LYS A 170 5.38 -3.98 -16.87
C LYS A 170 6.61 -3.59 -17.70
N HIS A 171 6.48 -2.82 -18.78
CA HIS A 171 7.62 -2.31 -19.54
C HIS A 171 8.46 -1.30 -18.76
N VAL A 172 7.83 -0.46 -17.93
CA VAL A 172 8.56 0.41 -16.99
C VAL A 172 9.35 -0.44 -16.01
N GLY A 173 8.71 -1.44 -15.38
CA GLY A 173 9.38 -2.38 -14.50
C GLY A 173 10.57 -3.11 -15.15
N TYR A 174 10.41 -3.56 -16.40
CA TYR A 174 11.50 -4.14 -17.18
C TYR A 174 12.68 -3.18 -17.34
N SER A 175 12.40 -1.92 -17.69
CA SER A 175 13.40 -0.86 -17.86
C SER A 175 14.10 -0.48 -16.56
N LEU A 176 13.39 -0.54 -15.42
CA LEU A 176 13.96 -0.41 -14.07
C LEU A 176 14.91 -1.58 -13.76
N GLY A 177 14.47 -2.81 -14.04
CA GLY A 177 15.26 -4.02 -13.80
C GLY A 177 16.53 -4.08 -14.63
N LEU A 178 16.50 -3.58 -15.88
CA LEU A 178 17.70 -3.43 -16.71
C LEU A 178 18.74 -2.48 -16.10
N ARG A 179 18.32 -1.58 -15.20
CA ARG A 179 19.16 -0.61 -14.50
C ARG A 179 19.46 -1.02 -13.05
N LYS A 180 19.12 -2.26 -12.69
CA LYS A 180 19.33 -2.87 -11.34
C LYS A 180 18.65 -2.07 -10.22
N MET A 181 17.45 -1.55 -10.49
CA MET A 181 16.61 -0.90 -9.48
C MET A 181 15.55 -1.89 -8.97
N ASN A 182 15.41 -1.93 -7.65
CA ASN A 182 14.42 -2.72 -6.93
C ASN A 182 13.05 -2.04 -6.96
N VAL A 183 11.99 -2.80 -6.67
CA VAL A 183 10.60 -2.33 -6.78
C VAL A 183 9.88 -2.54 -5.46
N CYS A 184 9.24 -1.49 -4.96
CA CYS A 184 8.31 -1.51 -3.83
C CYS A 184 6.89 -1.16 -4.30
N THR A 185 5.86 -1.86 -3.81
CA THR A 185 4.46 -1.60 -4.17
C THR A 185 3.51 -1.89 -3.00
N GLY A 186 2.23 -1.59 -3.18
CA GLY A 186 1.13 -2.04 -2.33
C GLY A 186 0.76 -3.53 -2.42
N CYS A 187 1.59 -4.36 -3.08
CA CYS A 187 1.50 -5.82 -3.22
C CYS A 187 0.30 -6.43 -3.97
N GLY A 188 -0.79 -5.68 -4.18
CA GLY A 188 -2.01 -6.13 -4.85
C GLY A 188 -1.90 -6.46 -6.35
N PRO A 189 -3.04 -6.55 -7.07
CA PRO A 189 -3.08 -6.82 -8.51
C PRO A 189 -2.76 -5.54 -9.33
N GLY A 190 -3.03 -5.58 -10.64
CA GLY A 190 -2.84 -4.43 -11.53
C GLY A 190 -1.41 -3.90 -11.52
N VAL A 191 -1.27 -2.58 -11.32
CA VAL A 191 0.03 -1.88 -11.26
C VAL A 191 0.87 -2.33 -10.07
N MET A 192 0.29 -2.82 -8.97
CA MET A 192 1.08 -3.30 -7.83
C MET A 192 1.80 -4.64 -8.14
N LYS A 193 1.48 -5.29 -9.27
CA LYS A 193 2.10 -6.53 -9.74
C LYS A 193 2.93 -6.36 -11.02
N ALA A 194 2.49 -5.50 -11.94
CA ALA A 194 3.06 -5.42 -13.28
C ALA A 194 4.56 -5.02 -13.32
N PRO A 195 5.00 -3.96 -12.60
CA PRO A 195 6.39 -3.54 -12.57
C PRO A 195 7.32 -4.62 -12.01
N MET A 196 6.90 -5.36 -10.97
CA MET A 196 7.68 -6.48 -10.42
C MET A 196 7.89 -7.59 -11.46
N LYS A 197 6.85 -7.95 -12.23
CA LYS A 197 6.98 -8.94 -13.32
C LYS A 197 7.94 -8.48 -14.41
N GLY A 198 7.88 -7.21 -14.79
CA GLY A 198 8.82 -6.63 -15.74
C GLY A 198 10.25 -6.65 -15.20
N ALA A 199 10.43 -6.15 -13.98
CA ALA A 199 11.72 -6.07 -13.31
C ALA A 199 12.36 -7.46 -13.15
N ALA A 200 11.58 -8.52 -12.95
CA ALA A 200 12.09 -9.89 -12.87
C ALA A 200 12.84 -10.30 -14.14
N VAL A 201 12.30 -9.98 -15.32
CA VAL A 201 12.96 -10.24 -16.60
C VAL A 201 14.18 -9.32 -16.77
N GLY A 202 14.07 -8.04 -16.43
CA GLY A 202 15.17 -7.07 -16.51
C GLY A 202 16.37 -7.47 -15.63
N HIS A 203 16.10 -7.82 -14.37
CA HIS A 203 17.09 -8.32 -13.42
C HIS A 203 17.74 -9.62 -13.89
N HIS A 204 16.96 -10.56 -14.43
CA HIS A 204 17.50 -11.79 -15.00
C HIS A 204 18.50 -11.50 -16.14
N ASN A 205 18.13 -10.60 -17.06
CA ASN A 205 18.99 -10.19 -18.17
C ASN A 205 20.29 -9.54 -17.69
N GLN A 206 20.25 -8.80 -16.58
CA GLN A 206 21.41 -8.14 -15.96
C GLN A 206 22.18 -9.02 -14.96
N ARG A 207 21.79 -10.29 -14.78
CA ARG A 207 22.33 -11.20 -13.77
C ARG A 207 22.30 -10.60 -12.35
N PHE A 208 21.25 -9.84 -12.05
CA PHE A 208 21.02 -9.23 -10.74
C PHE A 208 20.16 -10.16 -9.88
N PHE A 209 20.83 -11.03 -9.11
CA PHE A 209 20.16 -12.08 -8.35
C PHE A 209 19.54 -11.58 -7.05
N ASN A 210 20.21 -10.62 -6.37
CA ASN A 210 19.76 -10.01 -5.11
C ASN A 210 18.69 -8.93 -5.36
N ARG A 211 17.65 -9.30 -6.09
CA ARG A 211 16.51 -8.45 -6.41
C ARG A 211 15.54 -8.40 -5.24
N ARG A 212 15.02 -7.20 -4.98
CA ARG A 212 14.07 -6.93 -3.91
C ARG A 212 12.75 -6.46 -4.49
N TYR A 213 11.70 -7.21 -4.17
CA TYR A 213 10.32 -6.94 -4.53
C TYR A 213 9.52 -6.83 -3.24
N ILE A 214 9.48 -5.59 -2.74
CA ILE A 214 8.90 -5.27 -1.45
C ILE A 214 7.40 -5.02 -1.62
N GLY A 215 6.58 -5.76 -0.90
CA GLY A 215 5.15 -5.55 -0.79
C GLY A 215 4.83 -4.96 0.58
N LEU A 216 4.27 -3.76 0.64
CA LEU A 216 3.78 -3.17 1.88
C LEU A 216 2.26 -3.20 1.88
N THR A 217 1.66 -3.81 2.90
CA THR A 217 0.20 -3.90 3.06
C THR A 217 -0.19 -3.63 4.51
N GLU A 218 -1.49 -3.59 4.78
CA GLU A 218 -2.07 -3.49 6.11
C GLU A 218 -3.36 -4.34 6.19
N PRO A 219 -3.80 -4.77 7.39
CA PRO A 219 -4.90 -5.71 7.51
C PRO A 219 -6.23 -5.25 6.91
N GLY A 220 -6.53 -3.95 6.93
CA GLY A 220 -7.77 -3.39 6.39
C GLY A 220 -7.89 -3.50 4.87
N ILE A 221 -6.80 -3.67 4.14
CA ILE A 221 -6.78 -3.72 2.66
C ILE A 221 -6.24 -5.05 2.11
N ILE A 222 -5.48 -5.83 2.88
CA ILE A 222 -4.82 -7.06 2.40
C ILE A 222 -5.81 -8.05 1.76
N ALA A 223 -7.05 -8.11 2.24
CA ALA A 223 -8.07 -9.00 1.69
C ALA A 223 -8.60 -8.55 0.31
N ALA A 224 -8.65 -7.24 0.06
CA ALA A 224 -9.05 -6.67 -1.23
C ALA A 224 -7.88 -6.61 -2.22
N GLU A 225 -6.67 -6.37 -1.73
CA GLU A 225 -5.44 -6.22 -2.50
C GLU A 225 -4.40 -7.27 -2.09
N ALA A 226 -4.77 -8.55 -2.24
CA ALA A 226 -3.95 -9.67 -1.80
C ALA A 226 -2.53 -9.66 -2.40
N PRO A 227 -1.49 -9.96 -1.59
CA PRO A 227 -0.12 -9.94 -2.05
C PRO A 227 0.09 -10.93 -3.19
N ASN A 228 0.69 -10.45 -4.27
CA ASN A 228 1.04 -11.29 -5.40
C ASN A 228 2.32 -12.10 -5.11
N ALA A 229 2.38 -13.35 -5.58
CA ALA A 229 3.51 -14.26 -5.32
C ALA A 229 4.87 -13.83 -5.93
N VAL A 230 4.94 -12.70 -6.66
CA VAL A 230 6.23 -12.14 -7.14
C VAL A 230 6.92 -11.35 -6.02
N VAL A 231 6.17 -10.85 -5.04
CA VAL A 231 6.70 -10.23 -3.82
C VAL A 231 7.57 -11.25 -3.10
N ASN A 232 8.81 -10.90 -2.80
CA ASN A 232 9.73 -11.74 -2.02
C ASN A 232 10.06 -11.15 -0.65
N GLU A 233 9.64 -9.91 -0.38
CA GLU A 233 9.74 -9.25 0.92
C GLU A 233 8.39 -8.62 1.25
N LEU A 234 7.54 -9.35 1.98
CA LEU A 234 6.24 -8.85 2.43
C LEU A 234 6.38 -8.18 3.80
N VAL A 235 5.74 -7.03 3.99
CA VAL A 235 5.59 -6.37 5.29
C VAL A 235 4.14 -5.98 5.53
N ILE A 236 3.62 -6.31 6.72
CA ILE A 236 2.27 -5.95 7.16
C ILE A 236 2.36 -4.88 8.25
N LEU A 237 1.96 -3.67 7.90
CA LEU A 237 1.87 -2.53 8.80
C LEU A 237 0.49 -2.50 9.46
N PRO A 238 0.33 -1.89 10.65
CA PRO A 238 -0.94 -1.94 11.38
C PRO A 238 -2.07 -1.11 10.77
N ASP A 239 -1.74 -0.07 9.98
CA ASP A 239 -2.71 0.84 9.39
C ASP A 239 -2.19 1.50 8.09
N ILE A 240 -3.09 2.22 7.41
CA ILE A 240 -2.82 2.88 6.13
C ILE A 240 -1.75 3.96 6.28
N GLU A 241 -1.80 4.77 7.33
CA GLU A 241 -0.89 5.89 7.53
C GLU A 241 0.54 5.41 7.75
N LYS A 242 0.75 4.36 8.55
CA LYS A 242 2.08 3.76 8.75
C LYS A 242 2.56 3.03 7.49
N ARG A 243 1.65 2.47 6.67
CA ARG A 243 1.98 1.96 5.33
C ARG A 243 2.45 3.10 4.40
N LEU A 244 1.74 4.23 4.38
CA LEU A 244 2.09 5.41 3.58
C LEU A 244 3.44 6.01 4.01
N GLU A 245 3.66 6.13 5.32
CA GLU A 245 4.96 6.56 5.85
C GLU A 245 6.08 5.59 5.45
N ALA A 246 5.85 4.27 5.59
CA ALA A 246 6.83 3.27 5.18
C ALA A 246 7.25 3.41 3.71
N PHE A 247 6.32 3.71 2.79
CA PHE A 247 6.67 3.95 1.38
C PHE A 247 7.63 5.12 1.20
N VAL A 248 7.34 6.28 1.79
CA VAL A 248 8.14 7.50 1.57
C VAL A 248 9.45 7.49 2.35
N ARG A 249 9.54 6.68 3.43
CA ARG A 249 10.78 6.48 4.19
C ARG A 249 11.73 5.50 3.51
N LEU A 250 11.23 4.40 2.94
CA LEU A 250 12.04 3.39 2.24
C LEU A 250 12.35 3.78 0.79
N GLY A 251 11.39 4.41 0.12
CA GLY A 251 11.48 4.75 -1.29
C GLY A 251 12.54 5.81 -1.56
N HIS A 252 13.37 5.56 -2.58
CA HIS A 252 14.33 6.55 -3.08
C HIS A 252 13.77 7.33 -4.27
N GLY A 253 12.62 6.91 -4.81
CA GLY A 253 11.92 7.56 -5.90
C GLY A 253 10.57 6.91 -6.09
N ILE A 254 9.60 7.67 -6.56
CA ILE A 254 8.21 7.27 -6.66
C ILE A 254 7.75 7.40 -8.12
N ILE A 255 7.18 6.32 -8.65
CA ILE A 255 6.50 6.29 -9.95
C ILE A 255 5.01 6.08 -9.68
N ILE A 256 4.17 6.96 -10.22
CA ILE A 256 2.72 6.86 -10.13
C ILE A 256 2.15 6.60 -11.53
N PHE A 257 1.45 5.48 -11.66
CA PHE A 257 0.69 5.10 -12.85
C PHE A 257 -0.79 5.48 -12.68
N PRO A 258 -1.59 5.45 -13.76
CA PRO A 258 -3.04 5.63 -13.64
C PRO A 258 -3.66 4.66 -12.64
N GLY A 259 -4.60 5.19 -11.85
CA GLY A 259 -5.29 4.45 -10.81
C GLY A 259 -6.57 5.14 -10.34
N GLY A 260 -7.20 4.53 -9.35
CA GLY A 260 -8.44 5.00 -8.74
C GLY A 260 -8.20 5.82 -7.46
N PRO A 261 -9.19 5.86 -6.55
CA PRO A 261 -9.12 6.63 -5.31
C PRO A 261 -7.89 6.37 -4.44
N GLY A 262 -7.44 5.11 -4.30
CA GLY A 262 -6.25 4.78 -3.50
C GLY A 262 -4.95 5.37 -4.07
N THR A 263 -4.82 5.41 -5.40
CA THR A 263 -3.67 6.05 -6.05
C THR A 263 -3.70 7.57 -5.89
N LEU A 264 -4.89 8.17 -5.88
CA LEU A 264 -5.08 9.60 -5.62
C LEU A 264 -4.79 9.95 -4.16
N GLU A 265 -5.16 9.09 -3.21
CA GLU A 265 -4.75 9.18 -1.80
C GLU A 265 -3.21 9.20 -1.68
N GLU A 266 -2.53 8.25 -2.32
CA GLU A 266 -1.06 8.16 -2.34
C GLU A 266 -0.42 9.41 -2.98
N LEU A 267 -0.97 9.93 -4.09
CA LEU A 267 -0.52 11.17 -4.73
C LEU A 267 -0.68 12.39 -3.81
N LEU A 268 -1.84 12.55 -3.17
CA LEU A 268 -2.11 13.67 -2.27
C LEU A 268 -1.27 13.59 -0.99
N TYR A 269 -0.98 12.38 -0.52
CA TYR A 269 -0.06 12.14 0.59
C TYR A 269 1.35 12.67 0.26
N ILE A 270 1.93 12.26 -0.88
CA ILE A 270 3.28 12.72 -1.26
C ILE A 270 3.31 14.22 -1.59
N LEU A 271 2.26 14.77 -2.21
CA LEU A 271 2.17 16.20 -2.47
C LEU A 271 2.11 17.01 -1.18
N SER A 272 1.32 16.57 -0.20
CA SER A 272 1.28 17.21 1.13
C SER A 272 2.68 17.28 1.76
N ILE A 273 3.46 16.19 1.68
CA ILE A 273 4.85 16.15 2.15
C ILE A 273 5.74 17.11 1.35
N GLN A 274 5.71 17.06 0.01
CA GLN A 274 6.59 17.88 -0.84
C GLN A 274 6.27 19.39 -0.81
N LEU A 275 5.05 19.75 -0.43
CA LEU A 275 4.59 21.13 -0.25
C LEU A 275 4.87 21.67 1.16
N HIS A 276 5.27 20.81 2.10
CA HIS A 276 5.60 21.25 3.44
C HIS A 276 6.88 22.11 3.45
N PRO A 277 6.92 23.27 4.14
CA PRO A 277 8.09 24.15 4.17
C PRO A 277 9.39 23.49 4.63
N ASN A 278 9.32 22.53 5.56
CA ASN A 278 10.50 21.79 6.05
C ASN A 278 11.08 20.81 5.02
N ASN A 279 10.40 20.54 3.90
CA ASN A 279 10.83 19.58 2.88
C ASN A 279 11.32 20.24 1.59
N GLN A 280 11.46 21.57 1.54
CA GLN A 280 11.84 22.28 0.31
C GLN A 280 13.23 21.88 -0.24
N GLN A 281 14.10 21.35 0.63
CA GLN A 281 15.44 20.86 0.24
C GLN A 281 15.50 19.33 0.11
N GLN A 282 14.42 18.60 0.43
CA GLN A 282 14.41 17.14 0.37
C GLN A 282 14.45 16.64 -1.08
N VAL A 283 15.34 15.69 -1.36
CA VAL A 283 15.39 15.01 -2.66
C VAL A 283 14.57 13.73 -2.57
N LEU A 284 13.29 13.83 -2.96
CA LEU A 284 12.39 12.68 -3.13
C LEU A 284 11.73 12.75 -4.52
N PRO A 285 12.34 12.11 -5.53
CA PRO A 285 11.90 12.15 -6.92
C PRO A 285 10.51 11.55 -7.10
N LEU A 286 9.69 12.23 -7.89
CA LEU A 286 8.34 11.81 -8.26
C LEU A 286 8.19 11.87 -9.77
N VAL A 287 7.61 10.83 -10.38
CA VAL A 287 7.20 10.85 -11.79
C VAL A 287 5.84 10.19 -11.96
N LEU A 288 4.97 10.85 -12.70
CA LEU A 288 3.69 10.32 -13.14
C LEU A 288 3.87 9.79 -14.57
N THR A 289 3.37 8.59 -14.86
CA THR A 289 3.60 7.98 -16.18
C THR A 289 2.50 7.01 -16.58
N GLY A 290 2.20 6.97 -17.87
CA GLY A 290 1.26 6.03 -18.47
C GLY A 290 1.53 5.87 -19.95
N ASN A 291 0.75 5.05 -20.63
CA ASN A 291 0.87 4.93 -22.08
C ASN A 291 0.14 6.09 -22.79
N ARG A 292 0.11 6.09 -24.13
CA ARG A 292 -0.59 7.14 -24.91
C ARG A 292 -2.09 7.24 -24.63
N HIS A 293 -2.72 6.21 -24.08
CA HIS A 293 -4.15 6.26 -23.74
C HIS A 293 -4.39 6.97 -22.39
N SER A 294 -3.32 7.23 -21.63
CA SER A 294 -3.39 7.90 -20.33
C SER A 294 -3.31 9.42 -20.43
N ASP A 295 -3.18 10.02 -21.62
CA ASP A 295 -3.10 11.49 -21.80
C ASP A 295 -4.29 12.19 -21.11
N VAL A 296 -5.52 11.79 -21.46
CA VAL A 296 -6.74 12.35 -20.87
C VAL A 296 -6.83 12.10 -19.36
N TYR A 297 -6.26 10.99 -18.87
CA TYR A 297 -6.20 10.73 -17.43
C TYR A 297 -5.30 11.75 -16.74
N PHE A 298 -4.10 11.99 -17.24
CA PHE A 298 -3.17 12.94 -16.62
C PHE A 298 -3.63 14.39 -16.79
N GLU A 299 -4.25 14.76 -17.91
CA GLU A 299 -4.90 16.07 -18.07
C GLU A 299 -5.96 16.30 -16.97
N LYS A 300 -6.75 15.28 -16.63
CA LYS A 300 -7.74 15.36 -15.54
C LYS A 300 -7.10 15.48 -14.16
N ILE A 301 -5.97 14.81 -13.93
CA ILE A 301 -5.21 14.94 -12.69
C ILE A 301 -4.61 16.35 -12.58
N GLU A 302 -3.95 16.85 -13.62
CA GLU A 302 -3.39 18.21 -13.66
C GLU A 302 -4.47 19.26 -13.40
N GLN A 303 -5.61 19.15 -14.10
CA GLN A 303 -6.76 20.04 -13.90
C GLN A 303 -7.26 20.01 -12.45
N PHE A 304 -7.41 18.83 -11.85
CA PHE A 304 -7.83 18.71 -10.45
C PHE A 304 -6.81 19.34 -9.49
N ILE A 305 -5.52 19.02 -9.65
CA ILE A 305 -4.45 19.55 -8.79
C ILE A 305 -4.35 21.06 -8.92
N GLU A 306 -4.45 21.62 -10.12
CA GLU A 306 -4.45 23.07 -10.33
C GLU A 306 -5.65 23.74 -9.66
N LEU A 307 -6.87 23.22 -9.86
CA LEU A 307 -8.08 23.82 -9.31
C LEU A 307 -8.14 23.68 -7.79
N ALA A 308 -7.74 22.54 -7.24
CA ALA A 308 -7.82 22.26 -5.81
C ALA A 308 -6.64 22.85 -5.03
N LEU A 309 -5.42 22.70 -5.54
CA LEU A 309 -4.16 22.98 -4.82
C LEU A 309 -3.29 24.07 -5.49
N GLY A 310 -3.67 24.56 -6.67
CA GLY A 310 -2.98 25.66 -7.34
C GLY A 310 -1.67 25.28 -8.05
N MET A 311 -1.06 26.28 -8.68
CA MET A 311 0.13 26.12 -9.53
C MET A 311 1.36 25.60 -8.79
N GLU A 312 1.48 25.88 -7.49
CA GLU A 312 2.59 25.38 -6.68
C GLU A 312 2.56 23.85 -6.61
N ALA A 313 1.40 23.25 -6.34
CA ALA A 313 1.23 21.81 -6.33
C ALA A 313 1.39 21.19 -7.73
N LEU A 314 0.83 21.84 -8.75
CA LEU A 314 0.97 21.39 -10.14
C LEU A 314 2.45 21.32 -10.57
N SER A 315 3.27 22.29 -10.13
CA SER A 315 4.71 22.33 -10.45
C SER A 315 5.53 21.18 -9.85
N LYS A 316 4.98 20.45 -8.87
CA LYS A 316 5.61 19.25 -8.29
C LYS A 316 5.39 18.01 -9.17
N LEU A 317 4.45 18.06 -10.12
CA LEU A 317 4.21 16.95 -11.03
C LEU A 317 5.23 16.95 -12.16
N ASN A 318 5.86 15.79 -12.35
CA ASN A 318 6.71 15.51 -13.51
C ASN A 318 6.06 14.35 -14.28
N ILE A 319 5.57 14.61 -15.48
CA ILE A 319 4.79 13.64 -16.26
C ILE A 319 5.59 13.16 -17.47
N ILE A 320 5.81 11.86 -17.59
CA ILE A 320 6.46 11.23 -18.74
C ILE A 320 5.47 10.25 -19.38
N ILE A 321 5.01 10.55 -20.59
CA ILE A 321 4.03 9.72 -21.30
C ILE A 321 4.69 8.81 -22.33
N ASN A 322 4.28 7.55 -22.31
CA ASN A 322 4.58 6.54 -23.32
C ASN A 322 6.09 6.32 -23.56
N ASP A 323 6.91 6.50 -22.53
CA ASP A 323 8.35 6.27 -22.61
C ASP A 323 8.88 5.56 -21.35
N PRO A 324 8.76 4.22 -21.30
CA PRO A 324 9.24 3.45 -20.16
C PRO A 324 10.74 3.56 -19.92
N GLU A 325 11.51 3.79 -20.98
CA GLU A 325 12.96 3.91 -20.89
C GLU A 325 13.35 5.25 -20.28
N ALA A 326 12.73 6.35 -20.72
CA ALA A 326 12.94 7.68 -20.14
C ALA A 326 12.56 7.71 -18.66
N VAL A 327 11.46 7.07 -18.25
CA VAL A 327 11.10 6.95 -16.82
C VAL A 327 12.20 6.28 -16.02
N ALA A 328 12.72 5.15 -16.51
CA ALA A 328 13.76 4.40 -15.81
C ALA A 328 15.12 5.13 -15.84
N LEU A 329 15.42 5.87 -16.90
CA LEU A 329 16.62 6.71 -16.99
C LEU A 329 16.54 7.87 -16.00
N TYR A 330 15.41 8.59 -15.97
CA TYR A 330 15.14 9.63 -14.98
C TYR A 330 15.35 9.11 -13.57
N MET A 331 14.70 7.99 -13.19
CA MET A 331 14.88 7.41 -11.86
C MET A 331 16.34 7.05 -11.57
N LYS A 332 17.06 6.50 -12.55
CA LYS A 332 18.49 6.15 -12.37
C LYS A 332 19.36 7.37 -12.09
N GLU A 333 19.12 8.49 -12.79
CA GLU A 333 19.82 9.75 -12.54
C GLU A 333 19.48 10.30 -11.17
N GLN A 334 18.20 10.27 -10.81
CA GLN A 334 17.71 10.76 -9.53
C GLN A 334 18.24 9.94 -8.33
N MET A 335 18.45 8.62 -8.47
CA MET A 335 19.12 7.82 -7.41
C MET A 335 20.50 8.39 -7.05
N ASN A 336 21.23 8.98 -8.00
CA ASN A 336 22.52 9.61 -7.71
C ASN A 336 22.35 10.90 -6.89
N LEU A 337 21.30 11.67 -7.17
CA LEU A 337 20.99 12.89 -6.41
C LEU A 337 20.53 12.54 -4.99
N VAL A 338 19.66 11.54 -4.83
CA VAL A 338 19.26 11.03 -3.51
C VAL A 338 20.47 10.55 -2.73
N ARG A 339 21.37 9.80 -3.37
CA ARG A 339 22.62 9.36 -2.72
C ARG A 339 23.47 10.54 -2.25
N GLN A 340 23.55 11.60 -3.05
CA GLN A 340 24.33 12.79 -2.72
C GLN A 340 23.68 13.56 -1.57
N ASP A 341 22.38 13.79 -1.64
CA ASP A 341 21.56 14.40 -0.59
C ASP A 341 21.74 13.70 0.77
N ARG A 342 21.61 12.37 0.82
CA ARG A 342 21.80 11.63 2.08
C ARG A 342 23.23 11.68 2.61
N LYS A 343 24.24 11.81 1.73
CA LYS A 343 25.63 12.04 2.18
C LYS A 343 25.80 13.43 2.77
N ASP A 344 25.30 14.45 2.07
CA ASP A 344 25.47 15.85 2.46
C ASP A 344 24.76 16.15 3.78
N THR A 345 23.66 15.47 4.03
CA THR A 345 22.86 15.57 5.25
C THR A 345 23.21 14.56 6.34
N SER A 346 24.13 13.62 6.07
CA SER A 346 24.46 12.48 6.95
C SER A 346 23.26 11.63 7.37
N ASP A 347 22.28 11.47 6.46
CA ASP A 347 21.12 10.61 6.65
C ASP A 347 21.37 9.19 6.10
N ALA A 348 20.54 8.24 6.52
CA ALA A 348 20.65 6.84 6.07
C ALA A 348 20.14 6.66 4.63
N TYR A 349 20.73 5.72 3.89
CA TYR A 349 20.20 5.30 2.59
C TYR A 349 18.95 4.45 2.76
N TYR A 350 18.95 3.51 3.70
CA TYR A 350 17.86 2.55 3.88
C TYR A 350 16.58 3.13 4.51
N PHE A 351 16.62 4.36 5.03
CA PHE A 351 15.47 5.02 5.66
C PHE A 351 15.66 6.54 5.67
N ASN A 352 14.71 7.30 5.11
CA ASN A 352 14.75 8.76 5.10
C ASN A 352 14.31 9.37 6.43
N TRP A 353 15.24 9.62 7.35
CA TRP A 353 14.90 10.23 8.64
C TRP A 353 14.61 11.71 8.55
N GLN A 354 15.27 12.42 7.64
CA GLN A 354 15.17 13.88 7.55
C GLN A 354 13.90 14.37 6.85
N LEU A 355 13.17 13.49 6.16
CA LEU A 355 11.85 13.82 5.64
C LEU A 355 10.92 14.23 6.79
N TYR A 356 10.42 15.46 6.75
CA TYR A 356 9.42 15.89 7.72
C TYR A 356 8.05 15.38 7.26
N ILE A 357 7.32 14.70 8.14
CA ILE A 357 5.94 14.27 7.91
C ILE A 357 5.08 14.91 9.00
N ASP A 358 4.10 15.70 8.58
CA ASP A 358 3.25 16.43 9.51
C ASP A 358 2.34 15.46 10.29
N PRO A 359 2.10 15.65 11.61
CA PRO A 359 1.34 14.68 12.41
C PRO A 359 -0.03 14.27 11.84
N PRO A 360 -0.83 15.15 11.20
CA PRO A 360 -2.09 14.74 10.56
C PRO A 360 -1.94 13.70 9.43
N LEU A 361 -0.75 13.56 8.85
CA LEU A 361 -0.45 12.51 7.86
C LEU A 361 -0.11 11.15 8.51
N GLN A 362 0.25 11.13 9.79
CA GLN A 362 0.67 9.94 10.53
C GLN A 362 -0.45 9.35 11.40
N GLN A 363 -1.37 10.20 11.84
CA GLN A 363 -2.50 9.80 12.68
C GLN A 363 -3.54 9.02 11.86
N PRO A 364 -3.97 7.83 12.33
CA PRO A 364 -4.98 7.04 11.65
C PRO A 364 -6.29 7.82 11.40
N PHE A 365 -6.73 7.88 10.14
CA PHE A 365 -8.02 8.47 9.80
C PHE A 365 -9.11 7.40 9.78
N HIS A 366 -10.10 7.53 10.67
CA HIS A 366 -11.28 6.66 10.70
C HIS A 366 -12.46 7.33 9.98
N PRO A 367 -12.86 6.86 8.78
CA PRO A 367 -13.84 7.54 7.95
C PRO A 367 -15.28 7.27 8.41
N THR A 368 -15.72 7.96 9.45
CA THR A 368 -17.14 8.04 9.83
C THR A 368 -17.83 9.12 9.00
N HIS A 369 -19.17 9.09 8.91
CA HIS A 369 -19.94 10.17 8.25
C HIS A 369 -19.65 11.55 8.83
N GLU A 370 -19.47 11.64 10.15
CA GLU A 370 -19.09 12.88 10.84
C GLU A 370 -17.67 13.33 10.46
N ALA A 371 -16.69 12.41 10.48
CA ALA A 371 -15.31 12.72 10.12
C ALA A 371 -15.20 13.17 8.66
N MET A 372 -15.91 12.51 7.75
CA MET A 372 -15.94 12.86 6.32
C MET A 372 -16.59 14.22 6.07
N ALA A 373 -17.71 14.52 6.73
CA ALA A 373 -18.38 15.83 6.62
C ALA A 373 -17.59 16.97 7.30
N GLY A 374 -16.74 16.62 8.27
CA GLY A 374 -15.89 17.55 9.02
C GLY A 374 -14.54 17.87 8.38
N LEU A 375 -14.20 17.26 7.23
CA LEU A 375 -12.95 17.56 6.53
C LEU A 375 -12.90 19.04 6.13
N ASN A 376 -11.78 19.70 6.42
CA ASN A 376 -11.59 21.09 6.00
C ASN A 376 -11.14 21.11 4.52
N LEU A 377 -12.11 21.11 3.60
CA LEU A 377 -11.83 21.17 2.15
C LEU A 377 -11.98 22.61 1.61
N THR A 378 -11.42 23.57 2.35
CA THR A 378 -11.41 25.01 1.99
C THR A 378 -9.99 25.53 1.79
N ARG A 379 -9.81 26.60 1.02
CA ARG A 379 -8.49 27.23 0.80
C ARG A 379 -7.98 28.06 1.97
N ASN A 380 -8.77 28.26 3.03
CA ASN A 380 -8.38 29.06 4.19
C ASN A 380 -7.49 28.28 5.17
N GLN A 381 -6.43 27.68 4.64
CA GLN A 381 -5.42 26.92 5.38
C GLN A 381 -4.14 26.79 4.53
N PRO A 382 -2.99 26.46 5.14
CA PRO A 382 -1.79 26.10 4.41
C PRO A 382 -2.01 25.00 3.37
N LEU A 383 -1.33 25.12 2.22
CA LEU A 383 -1.56 24.25 1.07
C LEU A 383 -1.31 22.76 1.35
N HIS A 384 -0.24 22.44 2.08
CA HIS A 384 0.07 21.06 2.48
C HIS A 384 -1.01 20.46 3.39
N LEU A 385 -1.68 21.27 4.22
CA LEU A 385 -2.80 20.80 5.05
C LEU A 385 -4.04 20.52 4.21
N LEU A 386 -4.36 21.37 3.22
CA LEU A 386 -5.45 21.09 2.28
C LEU A 386 -5.21 19.78 1.50
N ALA A 387 -3.97 19.55 1.02
CA ALA A 387 -3.60 18.28 0.40
C ALA A 387 -3.78 17.08 1.35
N SER A 388 -3.43 17.23 2.63
CA SER A 388 -3.68 16.21 3.66
C SER A 388 -5.17 15.96 3.89
N GLN A 389 -6.03 16.98 3.85
CA GLN A 389 -7.49 16.81 4.00
C GLN A 389 -8.10 16.10 2.79
N LEU A 390 -7.66 16.45 1.57
CA LEU A 390 -8.06 15.73 0.35
C LEU A 390 -7.60 14.26 0.39
N ARG A 391 -6.39 13.98 0.91
CA ARG A 391 -5.92 12.61 1.16
C ARG A 391 -6.92 11.82 2.00
N CYS A 392 -7.38 12.39 3.12
CA CYS A 392 -8.38 11.75 3.98
C CYS A 392 -9.73 11.53 3.26
N ALA A 393 -10.15 12.46 2.39
CA ALA A 393 -11.36 12.27 1.58
C ALA A 393 -11.25 11.04 0.67
N PHE A 394 -10.14 10.88 -0.04
CA PHE A 394 -9.91 9.69 -0.88
C PHE A 394 -9.76 8.41 -0.05
N SER A 395 -9.11 8.48 1.11
CA SER A 395 -9.02 7.36 2.07
C SER A 395 -10.40 6.87 2.50
N GLY A 396 -11.32 7.79 2.81
CA GLY A 396 -12.70 7.46 3.13
C GLY A 396 -13.45 6.83 1.96
N ILE A 397 -13.24 7.31 0.72
CA ILE A 397 -13.82 6.70 -0.48
C ILE A 397 -13.30 5.27 -0.68
N VAL A 398 -12.00 5.03 -0.48
CA VAL A 398 -11.41 3.68 -0.50
C VAL A 398 -12.08 2.80 0.56
N ALA A 399 -12.17 3.29 1.80
CA ALA A 399 -12.79 2.55 2.89
C ALA A 399 -14.25 2.16 2.59
N GLY A 400 -15.06 3.11 2.12
CA GLY A 400 -16.46 2.88 1.73
C GLY A 400 -16.61 1.90 0.56
N ASN A 401 -15.58 1.75 -0.28
CA ASN A 401 -15.61 0.85 -1.43
C ASN A 401 -15.20 -0.58 -1.09
N VAL A 402 -14.09 -0.77 -0.36
CA VAL A 402 -13.44 -2.09 -0.23
C VAL A 402 -13.23 -2.56 1.21
N LYS A 403 -13.28 -1.68 2.21
CA LYS A 403 -13.07 -2.06 3.62
C LYS A 403 -14.39 -2.48 4.27
N ALA A 404 -14.36 -3.57 5.04
CA ALA A 404 -15.55 -4.16 5.65
C ALA A 404 -16.34 -3.17 6.54
N GLU A 405 -15.64 -2.33 7.30
CA GLU A 405 -16.26 -1.30 8.15
C GLU A 405 -16.90 -0.18 7.34
N GLY A 406 -16.21 0.33 6.31
CA GLY A 406 -16.74 1.37 5.43
C GLY A 406 -17.95 0.88 4.65
N ILE A 407 -17.90 -0.31 4.05
CA ILE A 407 -19.04 -0.90 3.33
C ILE A 407 -20.27 -1.02 4.24
N ARG A 408 -20.09 -1.48 5.50
CA ARG A 408 -21.19 -1.55 6.48
C ARG A 408 -21.75 -0.16 6.80
N ALA A 409 -20.88 0.81 7.07
CA ALA A 409 -21.32 2.17 7.37
C ALA A 409 -22.12 2.80 6.23
N ILE A 410 -21.71 2.58 4.98
CA ILE A 410 -22.42 3.06 3.78
C ILE A 410 -23.78 2.38 3.64
N ALA A 411 -23.85 1.06 3.86
CA ALA A 411 -25.12 0.32 3.80
C ALA A 411 -26.12 0.78 4.88
N GLU A 412 -25.63 1.14 6.07
CA GLU A 412 -26.47 1.55 7.21
C GLU A 412 -26.91 3.02 7.15
N LYS A 413 -26.02 3.93 6.75
CA LYS A 413 -26.22 5.39 6.88
C LYS A 413 -26.25 6.13 5.54
N GLY A 414 -26.03 5.45 4.43
CA GLY A 414 -25.93 6.05 3.10
C GLY A 414 -24.52 6.59 2.78
N PRO A 415 -24.36 7.30 1.65
CA PRO A 415 -23.07 7.79 1.19
C PRO A 415 -22.45 8.85 2.12
N TYR A 416 -21.11 8.92 2.15
CA TYR A 416 -20.38 10.00 2.83
C TYR A 416 -20.68 11.34 2.18
N GLN A 417 -20.94 12.36 3.00
CA GLN A 417 -21.23 13.71 2.52
C GLN A 417 -19.94 14.54 2.58
N LEU A 418 -19.47 15.01 1.44
CA LEU A 418 -18.28 15.87 1.34
C LEU A 418 -18.69 17.30 1.01
N GLN A 419 -18.08 18.26 1.71
CA GLN A 419 -18.36 19.69 1.57
C GLN A 419 -17.07 20.51 1.67
N GLY A 420 -17.06 21.69 1.04
CA GLY A 420 -15.88 22.55 0.99
C GLY A 420 -16.09 23.73 0.05
N ASP A 421 -14.98 24.34 -0.40
CA ASP A 421 -15.03 25.42 -1.39
C ASP A 421 -15.72 24.93 -2.68
N PRO A 422 -16.65 25.70 -3.28
CA PRO A 422 -17.42 25.26 -4.46
C PRO A 422 -16.55 24.75 -5.62
N ASP A 423 -15.45 25.44 -5.91
CA ASP A 423 -14.56 25.06 -7.02
C ASP A 423 -13.79 23.77 -6.73
N ILE A 424 -13.41 23.52 -5.47
CA ILE A 424 -12.73 22.28 -5.06
C ILE A 424 -13.72 21.12 -5.17
N MET A 425 -14.94 21.31 -4.69
CA MET A 425 -16.00 20.30 -4.75
C MET A 425 -16.37 19.97 -6.19
N ALA A 426 -16.49 20.97 -7.07
CA ALA A 426 -16.73 20.75 -8.49
C ALA A 426 -15.59 19.96 -9.15
N ALA A 427 -14.33 20.33 -8.89
CA ALA A 427 -13.17 19.62 -9.43
C ALA A 427 -13.08 18.17 -8.91
N LEU A 428 -13.39 17.95 -7.63
CA LEU A 428 -13.41 16.62 -7.02
C LEU A 428 -14.51 15.74 -7.62
N ASP A 429 -15.72 16.28 -7.79
CA ASP A 429 -16.86 15.58 -8.40
C ASP A 429 -16.56 15.20 -9.85
N ASP A 430 -16.03 16.13 -10.64
CA ASP A 430 -15.63 15.88 -12.04
C ASP A 430 -14.56 14.77 -12.14
N LEU A 431 -13.56 14.79 -11.26
CA LEU A 431 -12.52 13.77 -11.22
C LEU A 431 -13.09 12.40 -10.82
N LEU A 432 -13.91 12.35 -9.77
CA LEU A 432 -14.52 11.11 -9.30
C LEU A 432 -15.47 10.50 -10.35
N ALA A 433 -16.29 11.33 -11.00
CA ALA A 433 -17.15 10.89 -12.10
C ALA A 433 -16.32 10.32 -13.28
N PHE A 434 -15.19 10.94 -13.59
CA PHE A 434 -14.25 10.43 -14.58
C PHE A 434 -13.65 9.07 -14.19
N LEU A 435 -13.26 8.87 -12.93
CA LEU A 435 -12.74 7.59 -12.43
C LEU A 435 -13.80 6.48 -12.47
N VAL A 436 -15.06 6.81 -12.17
CA VAL A 436 -16.21 5.90 -12.32
C VAL A 436 -16.39 5.50 -13.78
N ALA A 437 -16.42 6.47 -14.71
CA ALA A 437 -16.57 6.20 -16.13
C ALA A 437 -15.43 5.34 -16.71
N GLN A 438 -14.22 5.47 -16.15
CA GLN A 438 -13.07 4.63 -16.50
C GLN A 438 -13.01 3.28 -15.76
N LYS A 439 -14.04 2.92 -14.98
CA LYS A 439 -14.13 1.66 -14.22
C LYS A 439 -12.93 1.46 -13.25
N ARG A 440 -12.50 2.53 -12.57
CA ARG A 440 -11.33 2.52 -11.66
C ARG A 440 -11.66 2.42 -10.18
N MET A 441 -12.94 2.33 -9.83
CA MET A 441 -13.40 2.34 -8.43
C MET A 441 -13.38 0.95 -7.78
N LYS A 442 -13.69 -0.09 -8.57
CA LYS A 442 -13.79 -1.50 -8.20
C LYS A 442 -13.46 -2.39 -9.40
N LEU A 443 -13.17 -3.67 -9.18
CA LEU A 443 -13.03 -4.66 -10.26
C LEU A 443 -14.40 -4.95 -10.90
N ASP A 444 -15.46 -5.04 -10.09
CA ASP A 444 -16.84 -5.20 -10.53
C ASP A 444 -17.52 -3.82 -10.70
N ALA A 445 -17.24 -3.16 -11.82
CA ALA A 445 -17.59 -1.76 -12.03
C ALA A 445 -18.88 -1.52 -12.84
N GLU A 446 -19.60 -2.57 -13.27
CA GLU A 446 -20.77 -2.40 -14.16
C GLU A 446 -21.95 -1.70 -13.45
N ASP A 447 -22.14 -1.96 -12.16
CA ASP A 447 -23.20 -1.40 -11.32
C ASP A 447 -22.65 -0.58 -10.13
N TYR A 448 -21.51 0.11 -10.32
CA TYR A 448 -20.88 0.87 -9.22
C TYR A 448 -21.80 1.98 -8.70
N GLN A 449 -22.16 1.87 -7.41
CA GLN A 449 -22.83 2.93 -6.66
C GLN A 449 -21.80 3.72 -5.84
N PRO A 450 -21.67 5.04 -6.05
CA PRO A 450 -20.78 5.88 -5.26
C PRO A 450 -21.04 5.76 -3.76
N CYS A 451 -19.98 5.57 -2.98
CA CYS A 451 -20.02 5.61 -1.51
C CYS A 451 -19.94 7.04 -0.95
N TYR A 452 -20.06 8.04 -1.81
CA TYR A 452 -19.89 9.46 -1.50
C TYR A 452 -20.94 10.28 -2.25
N ASP A 453 -21.19 11.47 -1.73
CA ASP A 453 -22.02 12.51 -2.30
C ASP A 453 -21.31 13.86 -2.10
N ILE A 454 -21.17 14.63 -3.17
CA ILE A 454 -20.50 15.91 -3.15
C ILE A 454 -21.57 17.00 -3.00
N LEU A 455 -21.61 17.63 -1.83
CA LEU A 455 -22.56 18.70 -1.55
C LEU A 455 -22.17 19.95 -2.32
N ARG A 456 -22.91 20.23 -3.40
CA ARG A 456 -22.82 21.49 -4.13
C ARG A 456 -23.57 22.55 -3.33
N ALA A 457 -22.95 23.69 -3.09
CA ALA A 457 -23.64 24.83 -2.50
C ALA A 457 -24.86 25.18 -3.38
N THR A 458 -26.05 25.15 -2.79
CA THR A 458 -27.25 25.69 -3.42
C THR A 458 -27.02 27.19 -3.60
N LEU A 459 -26.90 27.63 -4.86
CA LEU A 459 -26.77 29.03 -5.24
C LEU A 459 -27.94 29.89 -4.72
#